data_AF-A0A150FS89-F1
#
_entry.id   AF-A0A150FS89-F1
#
_cell.length_a   1.000
_cell.length_b   1.000
_cell.length_c   1.000
_cell.angle_alpha   90.00
_cell.angle_beta   90.00
_cell.angle_gamma   90.00
#
_symmetry.space_group_name_H-M   'P 1'
#
loop_
_entity.id
_entity.type
_entity.pdbx_description
1 polymer ?
#
loop_
_entity_poly.entity_id
_entity_poly.type
_entity_poly.pdbx_seq_one_letter_code
_entity_poly.pdbx_strand_id
1 'polypeptide(L)'
;MKELIKKCHMNSANKGFWEDVRAIEVLYQNCIIDKKFKESMINNAIATRLALIQSEVSEALEELRKGDMENFKEELADICIRIFDLSGGLKIDLEEKILEKMKKNESRGYKHGKKF
;
A
#
# COMPACT_ATOMS: atom_id res chain seq x y z
N MET A 1 8.36 -12.54 3.54
CA MET A 1 7.71 -11.19 3.64
C MET A 1 6.35 -11.24 4.34
N LYS A 2 5.61 -12.36 4.23
CA LYS A 2 4.27 -12.59 4.83
C LYS A 2 4.10 -12.15 6.30
N GLU A 3 5.03 -12.50 7.17
CA GLU A 3 4.94 -12.13 8.60
C GLU A 3 5.06 -10.62 8.83
N LEU A 4 5.89 -9.94 8.04
CA LEU A 4 6.05 -8.48 8.13
C LEU A 4 4.77 -7.77 7.65
N ILE A 5 4.20 -8.22 6.52
CA ILE A 5 2.91 -7.75 6.01
C ILE A 5 1.81 -7.88 7.08
N LYS A 6 1.72 -9.06 7.69
CA LYS A 6 0.76 -9.32 8.76
C LYS A 6 0.96 -8.36 9.93
N LYS A 7 2.20 -8.17 10.40
CA LYS A 7 2.51 -7.24 11.51
C LYS A 7 2.17 -5.79 11.19
N CYS A 8 2.58 -5.29 10.01
CA CYS A 8 2.27 -3.93 9.57
C CYS A 8 0.74 -3.71 9.54
N HIS A 9 0.01 -4.64 8.91
CA HIS A 9 -1.44 -4.53 8.82
C HIS A 9 -2.12 -4.60 10.17
N MET A 10 -1.74 -5.55 11.04
CA MET A 10 -2.32 -5.68 12.38
C MET A 10 -2.09 -4.42 13.22
N ASN A 11 -0.88 -3.85 13.17
CA ASN A 11 -0.56 -2.61 13.89
C ASN A 11 -1.44 -1.44 13.40
N SER A 12 -1.57 -1.28 12.09
CA SER A 12 -2.42 -0.24 11.48
C SER A 12 -3.91 -0.45 11.84
N ALA A 13 -4.42 -1.67 11.68
CA ALA A 13 -5.81 -2.00 11.97
C ALA A 13 -6.17 -1.80 13.46
N ASN A 14 -5.26 -2.14 14.38
CA ASN A 14 -5.43 -1.95 15.82
C ASN A 14 -5.42 -0.47 16.22
N LYS A 15 -4.79 0.39 15.43
CA LYS A 15 -4.79 1.85 15.61
C LYS A 15 -5.98 2.55 14.93
N GLY A 16 -6.94 1.80 14.40
CA GLY A 16 -8.17 2.35 13.82
C GLY A 16 -8.09 2.76 12.34
N PHE A 17 -6.94 2.60 11.69
CA PHE A 17 -6.75 2.98 10.27
C PHE A 17 -7.57 2.17 9.26
N TRP A 18 -8.39 1.21 9.70
CA TRP A 18 -9.29 0.40 8.87
C TRP A 18 -10.75 0.43 9.34
N GLU A 19 -11.11 1.38 10.22
CA GLU A 19 -12.48 1.54 10.72
C GLU A 19 -13.46 1.97 9.63
N ASP A 20 -13.02 2.77 8.68
CA ASP A 20 -13.78 3.17 7.49
C ASP A 20 -14.28 1.94 6.70
N VAL A 21 -13.37 1.02 6.39
CA VAL A 21 -13.67 -0.24 5.68
C VAL A 21 -14.58 -1.13 6.51
N ARG A 22 -14.32 -1.25 7.83
CA ARG A 22 -15.20 -2.01 8.73
C ARG A 22 -16.61 -1.45 8.78
N ALA A 23 -16.76 -0.13 8.84
CA ALA A 23 -18.05 0.54 8.85
C ALA A 23 -18.81 0.31 7.54
N ILE A 24 -18.13 0.39 6.39
CA ILE A 24 -18.72 0.07 5.08
C ILE A 24 -19.26 -1.36 5.04
N GLU A 25 -18.49 -2.32 5.56
CA GLU A 25 -18.93 -3.72 5.65
C GLU A 25 -20.17 -3.89 6.52
N VAL A 26 -20.23 -3.22 7.67
CA VAL A 26 -21.40 -3.23 8.56
C VAL A 26 -22.62 -2.64 7.86
N LEU A 27 -22.49 -1.50 7.17
CA LEU A 27 -23.59 -0.88 6.42
C LEU A 27 -24.14 -1.82 5.35
N TYR A 28 -23.25 -2.52 4.63
CA TYR A 28 -23.63 -3.48 3.60
C TYR A 28 -24.31 -4.73 4.19
N GLN A 29 -23.77 -5.29 5.28
CA GLN A 29 -24.34 -6.45 5.97
C GLN A 29 -25.74 -6.18 6.54
N ASN A 30 -26.01 -4.95 6.96
CA ASN A 30 -27.33 -4.50 7.42
C ASN A 30 -28.26 -4.06 6.27
N CYS A 31 -27.88 -4.30 5.01
CA CYS A 31 -28.64 -3.93 3.82
C CYS A 31 -28.99 -2.42 3.73
N ILE A 32 -28.17 -1.54 4.35
CA ILE A 32 -28.34 -0.08 4.30
C ILE A 32 -27.84 0.47 2.97
N ILE A 33 -26.77 -0.14 2.43
CA ILE A 33 -26.18 0.21 1.15
C ILE A 33 -26.18 -1.00 0.22
N ASP A 34 -26.30 -0.76 -1.08
CA ASP A 34 -26.19 -1.82 -2.08
C ASP A 34 -24.73 -2.17 -2.37
N LYS A 35 -24.54 -3.24 -3.15
CA LYS A 35 -23.21 -3.73 -3.55
C LYS A 35 -22.41 -2.67 -4.32
N LYS A 36 -23.06 -1.93 -5.22
CA LYS A 36 -22.39 -0.93 -6.07
C LYS A 36 -21.86 0.22 -5.22
N PHE A 37 -22.64 0.66 -4.25
CA PHE A 37 -22.24 1.71 -3.32
C PHE A 37 -21.12 1.25 -2.40
N LYS A 38 -21.20 0.03 -1.85
CA LYS A 38 -20.09 -0.59 -1.10
C LYS A 38 -18.79 -0.59 -1.91
N GLU A 39 -18.81 -1.09 -3.14
CA GLU A 39 -17.62 -1.14 -4.00
C GLU A 39 -17.03 0.26 -4.24
N SER A 40 -17.88 1.25 -4.50
CA SER A 40 -17.44 2.64 -4.65
C SER A 40 -16.76 3.18 -3.39
N MET A 41 -17.32 2.92 -2.21
CA MET A 41 -16.74 3.40 -0.95
C MET A 41 -15.42 2.70 -0.62
N ILE A 42 -15.32 1.38 -0.84
CA ILE A 42 -14.07 0.63 -0.66
C ILE A 42 -13.00 1.15 -1.63
N ASN A 43 -13.34 1.43 -2.88
CA ASN A 43 -12.40 2.00 -3.85
C ASN A 43 -11.88 3.38 -3.40
N ASN A 44 -12.74 4.22 -2.83
CA ASN A 44 -12.31 5.50 -2.26
C ASN A 44 -11.37 5.31 -1.07
N ALA A 45 -11.68 4.37 -0.17
CA ALA A 45 -10.83 4.02 0.97
C ALA A 45 -9.43 3.52 0.52
N ILE A 46 -9.38 2.72 -0.55
CA ILE A 46 -8.11 2.29 -1.16
C ILE A 46 -7.38 3.47 -1.80
N ALA A 47 -8.08 4.35 -2.53
CA ALA A 47 -7.50 5.54 -3.14
C ALA A 47 -6.85 6.46 -2.10
N THR A 48 -7.48 6.67 -0.94
CA THR A 48 -6.89 7.41 0.17
C THR A 48 -5.59 6.77 0.66
N ARG A 49 -5.54 5.45 0.81
CA ARG A 49 -4.32 4.73 1.23
C ARG A 49 -3.20 4.81 0.17
N LEU A 50 -3.56 4.78 -1.12
CA LEU A 50 -2.60 5.01 -2.21
C LEU A 50 -2.03 6.44 -2.18
N ALA A 51 -2.86 7.44 -1.87
CA ALA A 51 -2.41 8.82 -1.71
C ALA A 51 -1.44 8.98 -0.53
N LEU A 52 -1.68 8.27 0.59
CA LEU A 52 -0.73 8.25 1.72
C LEU A 52 0.60 7.59 1.35
N ILE A 53 0.60 6.51 0.57
CA ILE A 53 1.87 5.95 0.04
C ILE A 53 2.61 6.99 -0.80
N GLN A 54 1.87 7.76 -1.60
CA GLN A 54 2.44 8.80 -2.45
C GLN A 54 2.98 10.01 -1.66
N SER A 55 2.45 10.31 -0.47
CA SER A 55 3.05 11.33 0.39
C SER A 55 4.42 10.90 0.91
N GLU A 56 4.58 9.65 1.37
CA GLU A 56 5.88 9.15 1.87
C GLU A 56 6.95 9.19 0.75
N VAL A 57 6.57 8.95 -0.51
CA VAL A 57 7.47 9.10 -1.67
C VAL A 57 7.92 10.56 -1.86
N SER A 58 7.02 11.50 -1.60
CA SER A 58 7.29 12.93 -1.73
C SER A 58 8.18 13.42 -0.59
N GLU A 59 7.99 12.90 0.62
CA GLU A 59 8.83 13.12 1.80
C GLU A 59 10.25 12.58 1.56
N ALA A 60 10.38 11.35 1.06
CA ALA A 60 11.68 10.80 0.66
C ALA A 60 12.42 11.69 -0.36
N LEU A 61 11.74 12.19 -1.38
CA LEU A 61 12.35 13.10 -2.36
C LEU A 61 12.83 14.41 -1.71
N GLU A 62 12.07 14.94 -0.76
CA GLU A 62 12.41 16.17 -0.06
C GLU A 62 13.63 15.99 0.84
N GLU A 63 13.70 14.91 1.61
CA GLU A 63 14.86 14.60 2.45
C GLU A 63 16.12 14.36 1.61
N LEU A 64 15.98 13.69 0.45
CA LEU A 64 17.08 13.55 -0.52
C LEU A 64 17.59 14.91 -1.02
N ARG A 65 16.71 15.88 -1.28
CA ARG A 65 17.09 17.23 -1.72
C ARG A 65 17.81 18.03 -0.64
N LYS A 66 17.44 17.82 0.62
CA LYS A 66 18.13 18.41 1.77
C LYS A 66 19.49 17.78 2.04
N GLY A 67 19.79 16.64 1.42
CA GLY A 67 20.98 15.83 1.73
C GLY A 67 20.86 15.07 3.05
N ASP A 68 19.65 14.96 3.59
CA ASP A 68 19.38 14.21 4.82
C ASP A 68 19.17 12.72 4.50
N MET A 69 20.29 12.01 4.42
CA MET A 69 20.29 10.60 4.06
C MET A 69 19.73 9.68 5.14
N GLU A 70 19.60 10.13 6.39
CA GLU A 70 19.04 9.29 7.45
C GLU A 70 17.52 9.32 7.39
N ASN A 71 16.92 10.51 7.35
CA ASN A 71 15.47 10.66 7.17
C ASN A 71 15.02 10.07 5.83
N PHE A 72 15.82 10.22 4.76
CA PHE A 72 15.53 9.55 3.48
C PHE A 72 15.33 8.02 3.62
N LYS A 73 16.14 7.34 4.44
CA LYS A 73 15.99 5.88 4.65
C LYS A 73 14.75 5.56 5.48
N GLU A 74 14.42 6.42 6.45
CA GLU A 74 13.19 6.30 7.24
C GLU A 74 11.96 6.40 6.34
N GLU A 75 11.92 7.38 5.43
CA GLU A 75 10.82 7.53 4.47
C GLU A 75 10.71 6.33 3.50
N LEU A 76 11.84 5.73 3.08
CA LEU A 76 11.81 4.48 2.31
C LEU A 76 11.20 3.31 3.10
N ALA A 77 11.45 3.26 4.42
CA ALA A 77 10.83 2.27 5.29
C ALA A 77 9.32 2.52 5.42
N ASP A 78 8.90 3.77 5.55
CA ASP A 78 7.49 4.15 5.64
C ASP A 78 6.71 3.82 4.37
N ILE A 79 7.29 4.07 3.18
CA ILE A 79 6.72 3.60 1.90
C ILE A 79 6.46 2.09 1.96
N CYS A 80 7.44 1.30 2.41
CA CYS A 80 7.31 -0.15 2.50
C CYS A 80 6.22 -0.56 3.51
N ILE A 81 6.19 0.08 4.68
CA ILE A 81 5.21 -0.20 5.75
C ILE A 81 3.79 0.08 5.24
N ARG A 82 3.56 1.19 4.53
CA ARG A 82 2.25 1.54 3.95
C ARG A 82 1.82 0.54 2.88
N ILE A 83 2.73 0.12 2.01
CA ILE A 83 2.46 -0.92 0.99
C ILE A 83 2.12 -2.25 1.66
N PHE A 84 2.84 -2.62 2.71
CA PHE A 84 2.61 -3.84 3.47
C PHE A 84 1.28 -3.82 4.21
N ASP A 85 0.92 -2.71 4.87
CA ASP A 85 -0.41 -2.55 5.48
C ASP A 85 -1.53 -2.68 4.44
N LEU A 86 -1.44 -1.94 3.33
CA LEU A 86 -2.43 -2.00 2.25
C LEU A 86 -2.57 -3.43 1.70
N SER A 87 -1.45 -4.11 1.46
CA SER A 87 -1.46 -5.48 0.95
C SER A 87 -2.08 -6.46 1.95
N GLY A 88 -1.79 -6.29 3.25
CA GLY A 88 -2.37 -7.11 4.30
C GLY A 88 -3.88 -6.92 4.42
N GLY A 89 -4.36 -5.67 4.38
CA GLY A 89 -5.80 -5.38 4.46
C GLY A 89 -6.58 -5.82 3.22
N LEU A 90 -5.94 -5.79 2.04
CA LEU A 90 -6.51 -6.33 0.79
C LEU A 90 -6.30 -7.83 0.60
N LYS A 91 -5.58 -8.50 1.53
CA LYS A 91 -5.23 -9.93 1.45
C LYS A 91 -4.48 -10.30 0.15
N ILE A 92 -3.60 -9.42 -0.31
CA ILE A 92 -2.77 -9.64 -1.50
C ILE A 92 -1.51 -10.40 -1.09
N ASP A 93 -1.19 -11.51 -1.78
CA ASP A 93 0.12 -12.16 -1.67
C ASP A 93 1.17 -11.32 -2.43
N LEU A 94 1.61 -10.24 -1.79
CA LEU A 94 2.56 -9.30 -2.38
C LEU A 94 3.91 -9.97 -2.67
N GLU A 95 4.31 -10.94 -1.84
CA GLU A 95 5.56 -11.69 -2.01
C GLU A 95 5.54 -12.48 -3.32
N GLU A 96 4.47 -13.22 -3.57
CA GLU A 96 4.25 -13.91 -4.84
C GLU A 96 4.28 -12.93 -6.03
N LYS A 97 3.56 -11.79 -5.94
CA LYS A 97 3.50 -10.80 -7.02
C LYS A 97 4.85 -10.15 -7.30
N ILE A 98 5.66 -9.89 -6.27
CA ILE A 98 7.03 -9.38 -6.42
C ILE A 98 7.89 -10.44 -7.12
N LEU A 99 7.84 -11.71 -6.68
CA LEU A 99 8.63 -12.80 -7.28
C LEU A 99 8.28 -13.03 -8.75
N GLU A 100 6.98 -13.06 -9.10
CA GLU A 100 6.51 -13.11 -10.49
C GLU A 100 7.07 -11.96 -11.31
N LYS A 101 7.01 -10.74 -10.76
CA LYS A 101 7.48 -9.53 -11.43
C LYS A 101 9.00 -9.52 -11.63
N MET A 102 9.76 -9.98 -10.63
CA MET A 102 11.22 -10.10 -10.70
C MET A 102 11.63 -11.07 -11.79
N LYS A 103 11.04 -12.28 -11.85
CA LYS A 103 11.27 -13.26 -12.93
C LYS A 103 10.98 -12.67 -14.31
N LYS A 104 9.87 -11.93 -14.44
CA LYS A 104 9.51 -11.24 -15.69
C LYS A 104 10.45 -10.08 -16.04
N ASN A 105 11.11 -9.46 -15.06
CA ASN A 105 12.04 -8.36 -15.29
C ASN A 105 13.44 -8.88 -15.66
N GLU A 106 13.87 -9.99 -15.06
CA GLU A 106 15.14 -10.65 -15.36
C GLU A 106 15.27 -11.03 -16.85
N SER A 107 14.16 -11.45 -17.47
CA SER A 107 14.13 -11.80 -18.89
C SER A 107 14.11 -10.59 -19.84
N ARG A 108 14.17 -9.34 -19.35
CA ARG A 108 14.06 -8.14 -20.18
C ARG A 108 15.44 -7.62 -20.57
N GLY A 109 15.58 -7.18 -21.81
CA GLY A 109 16.78 -6.50 -22.28
C GLY A 109 17.03 -5.16 -21.54
N TYR A 110 18.21 -4.58 -21.77
CA TYR A 110 18.66 -3.34 -21.13
C TYR A 110 17.58 -2.24 -21.15
N LYS A 111 17.27 -1.70 -19.95
CA LYS A 111 16.21 -0.69 -19.70
C LYS A 111 14.83 -1.02 -20.27
N HIS A 112 14.58 -2.27 -20.66
CA HIS A 112 13.38 -2.69 -21.37
C HIS A 112 13.12 -1.83 -22.63
N GLY A 113 14.19 -1.34 -23.27
CA GLY A 113 14.11 -0.42 -24.42
C GLY A 113 13.80 1.04 -24.08
N LYS A 114 13.79 1.43 -22.80
CA LYS A 114 13.56 2.82 -22.36
C LYS A 114 14.86 3.62 -22.27
N LYS A 115 14.73 4.95 -22.31
CA LYS A 115 15.87 5.88 -22.13
C LYS A 115 16.33 5.97 -20.66
N PHE A 116 15.37 5.85 -19.75
CA PHE A 116 15.52 5.88 -18.30
C PHE A 116 14.61 4.83 -17.68
#